data_AF-A0AAD7J5Q6-F1
#
_entry.id   AF-A0AAD7J5Q6-F1
#
_cell.length_a   1.000
_cell.length_b   1.000
_cell.length_c   1.000
_cell.angle_alpha   90.00
_cell.angle_beta   90.00
_cell.angle_gamma   90.00
#
_symmetry.space_group_name_H-M   'P 1'
#
loop_
_entity.id
_entity.type
_entity.pdbx_description
1 polymer ?
#
loop_
_entity_poly.entity_id
_entity_poly.type
_entity_poly.pdbx_seq_one_letter_code
_entity_poly.pdbx_strand_id
1 'polypeptide(L)'
;DIECAVNLQHDCHFGKCGPHDSVSILQEREATKITWARIRHTNDNQFIVNMASLHNYRQISAAIPGSVPAHSFSVPDQLALCASAAAQIQD
;
A
#
# COMPACT_ATOMS: atom_id res chain seq x y z
N ASP A 1 21.04 -17.04 -5.51
CA ASP A 1 19.74 -17.41 -4.93
C ASP A 1 19.00 -16.13 -4.58
N ILE A 2 17.68 -16.05 -4.73
CA ILE A 2 16.87 -14.89 -4.34
C ILE A 2 16.04 -15.29 -3.12
N GLU A 3 16.42 -14.80 -1.94
CA GLU A 3 15.77 -15.15 -0.66
C GLU A 3 14.31 -14.68 -0.59
N CYS A 4 14.00 -13.45 -1.04
CA CYS A 4 12.63 -13.01 -1.31
C CYS A 4 12.60 -11.75 -2.19
N ALA A 5 11.50 -11.56 -2.92
CA ALA A 5 11.20 -10.28 -3.57
C ALA A 5 10.52 -9.35 -2.56
N VAL A 6 11.12 -8.20 -2.30
CA VAL A 6 10.54 -7.20 -1.39
C VAL A 6 9.45 -6.40 -2.09
N ASN A 7 8.36 -6.15 -1.35
CA ASN A 7 7.30 -5.26 -1.79
C ASN A 7 7.46 -3.91 -1.09
N LEU A 8 7.94 -2.92 -1.83
CA LEU A 8 8.10 -1.55 -1.35
C LEU A 8 6.91 -0.71 -1.78
N GLN A 9 6.30 -0.02 -0.83
CA GLN A 9 5.23 0.92 -1.07
C GLN A 9 5.64 2.29 -0.55
N HIS A 10 5.24 3.36 -1.23
CA HIS A 10 5.53 4.72 -0.77
C HIS A 10 4.83 5.00 0.56
N ASP A 11 5.53 5.64 1.51
CA ASP A 11 4.90 6.13 2.75
C ASP A 11 4.10 7.41 2.47
N CYS A 12 2.94 7.24 1.84
CA CYS A 12 2.05 8.34 1.49
C CYS A 12 1.56 9.12 2.72
N HIS A 13 1.48 8.46 3.89
CA HIS A 13 1.05 9.10 5.13
C HIS A 13 2.09 10.12 5.59
N PHE A 14 3.36 9.71 5.71
CA PHE A 14 4.43 10.63 6.07
C PHE A 14 4.60 11.71 4.99
N GLY A 15 4.61 11.32 3.72
CA GLY A 15 4.76 12.26 2.59
C GLY A 15 3.58 13.24 2.46
N LYS A 16 2.46 13.00 3.16
CA LYS A 16 1.21 13.75 2.97
C LYS A 16 0.80 13.77 1.49
N CYS A 17 1.03 12.66 0.81
CA CYS A 17 0.72 12.50 -0.61
C CYS A 17 -0.79 12.57 -0.78
N GLY A 18 -1.25 13.24 -1.84
CA GLY A 18 -2.65 13.51 -2.05
C GLY A 18 -3.08 13.30 -3.50
N PRO A 19 -4.39 13.17 -3.74
CA PRO A 19 -4.94 13.15 -5.09
C PRO A 19 -4.59 14.47 -5.79
N HIS A 20 -4.03 14.38 -6.99
CA HIS A 20 -3.65 15.54 -7.79
C HIS A 20 -4.45 15.62 -9.09
N ASP A 21 -4.60 14.51 -9.80
CA ASP A 21 -5.33 14.46 -11.07
C ASP A 21 -6.35 13.33 -11.05
N SER A 22 -7.38 13.42 -11.89
CA SER A 22 -8.23 12.29 -12.24
C SER A 22 -7.82 11.77 -13.62
N VAL A 23 -7.58 10.48 -13.73
CA VAL A 23 -7.12 9.84 -14.98
C VAL A 23 -8.04 8.69 -15.35
N SER A 24 -8.32 8.53 -16.64
CA SER A 24 -9.08 7.40 -17.15
C SER A 24 -8.32 6.10 -16.95
N ILE A 25 -8.99 5.08 -16.43
CA ILE A 25 -8.44 3.72 -16.34
C ILE A 25 -8.31 3.17 -17.77
N LEU A 26 -7.15 2.60 -18.07
CA LEU A 26 -6.92 1.87 -19.30
C LEU A 26 -7.21 0.39 -19.07
N GLN A 27 -8.05 -0.21 -19.90
CA GLN A 27 -8.29 -1.65 -19.93
C GLN A 27 -7.99 -2.14 -21.35
N GLU A 28 -7.15 -3.18 -21.48
CA GLU A 28 -6.72 -3.69 -22.79
C GLU A 28 -6.09 -2.63 -23.72
N ARG A 29 -5.51 -1.58 -23.14
CA ARG A 29 -4.98 -0.36 -23.81
C ARG A 29 -6.04 0.62 -24.31
N GLU A 30 -7.32 0.40 -24.05
CA GLU A 30 -8.39 1.35 -24.36
C GLU A 30 -8.79 2.17 -23.14
N ALA A 31 -9.04 3.47 -23.35
CA ALA A 31 -9.51 4.35 -22.29
C ALA A 31 -10.97 4.03 -21.94
N THR A 32 -11.20 3.67 -20.68
CA THR A 32 -12.54 3.46 -20.16
C THR A 32 -13.16 4.79 -19.73
N LYS A 33 -14.48 4.78 -19.52
CA LYS A 33 -15.20 5.91 -18.90
C LYS A 33 -14.93 6.02 -17.39
N ILE A 34 -14.29 5.01 -16.79
CA ILE A 34 -13.99 4.97 -15.37
C ILE A 34 -12.73 5.79 -15.13
N THR A 35 -12.80 6.68 -14.14
CA THR A 35 -11.66 7.53 -13.76
C THR A 35 -11.23 7.21 -12.33
N TRP A 36 -9.95 7.37 -12.05
CA TRP A 36 -9.38 7.21 -10.71
C TRP A 36 -8.52 8.40 -10.33
N ALA A 37 -8.52 8.71 -9.03
CA ALA A 37 -7.70 9.77 -8.48
C ALA A 37 -6.24 9.32 -8.43
N ARG A 38 -5.39 9.97 -9.23
CA ARG A 38 -3.94 9.78 -9.22
C ARG A 38 -3.33 10.50 -8.03
N ILE A 39 -2.67 9.74 -7.18
CA ILE A 39 -1.90 10.29 -6.06
C ILE A 39 -0.59 10.88 -6.61
N ARG A 40 -0.29 12.13 -6.23
CA ARG A 40 1.03 12.74 -6.45
C ARG A 40 1.88 12.56 -5.21
N HIS A 41 3.03 11.92 -5.39
CA HIS A 41 4.04 11.78 -4.35
C HIS A 41 4.87 13.06 -4.23
N THR A 42 5.18 13.45 -3.00
CA THR A 42 5.90 14.70 -2.66
C THR A 42 7.36 14.46 -2.26
N ASN A 43 7.72 13.23 -1.91
CA ASN A 43 9.05 12.81 -1.46
C ASN A 43 9.37 11.43 -2.03
N ASP A 44 10.44 11.26 -2.79
CA ASP A 44 10.72 9.99 -3.46
C ASP A 44 11.55 8.99 -2.61
N ASN A 45 11.90 9.34 -1.37
CA ASN A 45 12.86 8.57 -0.56
C ASN A 45 12.26 7.86 0.65
N GLN A 46 10.92 7.80 0.77
CA GLN A 46 10.26 7.18 1.90
C GLN A 46 9.37 6.02 1.48
N PHE A 47 9.74 4.85 1.96
CA PHE A 47 9.06 3.61 1.63
C PHE A 47 8.82 2.78 2.88
N ILE A 48 7.71 2.06 2.87
CA ILE A 48 7.38 1.01 3.81
C ILE A 48 7.53 -0.34 3.10
N VAL A 49 8.02 -1.33 3.83
CA VAL A 49 8.05 -2.71 3.36
C VAL A 49 6.71 -3.34 3.71
N ASN A 50 5.95 -3.79 2.70
CA ASN A 50 4.75 -4.57 2.94
C ASN A 50 5.14 -6.00 3.35
N MET A 51 5.43 -6.15 4.65
CA MET A 51 5.80 -7.41 5.26
C MET A 51 4.75 -8.50 5.04
N ALA A 52 3.45 -8.16 5.05
CA ALA A 52 2.37 -9.12 4.89
C ALA A 52 2.32 -9.77 3.50
N SER A 53 2.93 -9.12 2.48
CA SER A 53 3.03 -9.68 1.14
C SER A 53 4.20 -10.65 0.94
N LEU A 54 5.11 -10.74 1.92
CA LEU A 54 6.26 -11.64 1.83
C LEU A 54 5.87 -13.06 2.21
N HIS A 55 6.23 -14.05 1.37
CA HIS A 55 5.92 -15.46 1.63
C HIS A 55 6.54 -15.98 2.94
N ASN A 56 7.64 -15.39 3.38
CA ASN A 56 8.40 -15.72 4.59
C ASN A 56 8.17 -14.71 5.74
N TYR A 57 7.09 -13.92 5.70
CA TYR A 57 6.88 -12.82 6.65
C TYR A 57 6.98 -13.26 8.12
N ARG A 58 6.49 -14.46 8.47
CA ARG A 58 6.51 -14.95 9.87
C ARG A 58 7.92 -15.05 10.43
N GLN A 59 8.86 -15.53 9.62
CA GLN A 59 10.25 -15.71 10.02
C GLN A 59 10.94 -14.36 10.16
N ILE A 60 10.72 -13.45 9.19
CA ILE A 60 11.30 -12.11 9.23
C ILE A 60 10.74 -11.31 10.41
N SER A 61 9.41 -11.31 10.62
CA SER A 61 8.77 -10.61 11.74
C SER A 61 9.24 -11.11 13.10
N ALA A 62 9.54 -12.41 13.24
CA ALA A 62 10.11 -12.96 14.47
C ALA A 62 11.56 -12.53 14.70
N ALA A 63 12.30 -12.20 13.63
CA ALA A 63 13.69 -11.75 13.70
C ALA A 63 13.84 -10.23 13.87
N ILE A 64 12.78 -9.44 13.62
CA ILE A 64 12.81 -7.98 13.77
C ILE A 64 12.73 -7.61 15.27
N PRO A 65 13.69 -6.83 15.80
CA PRO A 65 13.62 -6.33 17.16
C PRO A 65 12.40 -5.41 17.36
N GLY A 66 11.74 -5.50 18.52
CA GLY A 66 10.59 -4.65 18.85
C GLY A 66 10.89 -3.14 18.93
N SER A 67 12.16 -2.74 18.86
CA SER A 67 12.60 -1.35 18.78
C SER A 67 12.49 -0.74 17.38
N VAL A 68 12.19 -1.53 16.34
CA VAL A 68 11.99 -1.03 14.99
C VAL A 68 10.53 -0.57 14.86
N PRO A 69 10.28 0.73 14.59
CA PRO A 69 8.91 1.21 14.44
C PRO A 69 8.25 0.52 13.24
N ALA A 70 7.15 -0.18 13.51
CA ALA A 70 6.52 -1.06 12.54
C ALA A 70 5.61 -0.35 11.53
N HIS A 71 5.28 0.92 11.74
CA HIS A 71 4.28 1.63 10.95
C HIS A 71 4.35 3.15 11.14
N SER A 72 4.10 3.89 10.05
CA SER A 72 3.98 5.36 10.06
C SER A 72 2.60 5.87 10.49
N PHE A 73 1.61 4.98 10.55
CA PHE A 73 0.25 5.26 11.01
C PHE A 73 -0.37 4.03 11.68
N SER A 74 -1.41 4.23 12.48
CA SER A 74 -2.18 3.14 13.09
C SER A 74 -3.58 3.10 12.50
N VAL A 75 -4.10 1.90 12.23
CA VAL A 75 -5.49 1.69 11.84
C VAL A 75 -6.27 1.29 13.09
N PRO A 76 -7.20 2.13 13.58
CA PRO A 76 -7.90 1.86 14.84
C PRO A 76 -8.79 0.60 14.79
N ASP A 77 -9.46 0.37 13.67
CA ASP A 77 -10.33 -0.79 13.44
C ASP A 77 -10.03 -1.42 12.08
N GLN A 78 -9.11 -2.38 12.11
CA GLN A 78 -8.68 -3.09 10.91
C GLN A 78 -9.79 -3.99 10.35
N LEU A 79 -10.64 -4.57 11.20
CA LEU A 79 -11.71 -5.46 10.76
C LEU A 79 -12.79 -4.69 10.00
N ALA A 80 -13.21 -3.55 10.53
CA ALA A 80 -14.16 -2.68 9.83
C ALA A 80 -13.59 -2.17 8.50
N LEU A 81 -12.31 -1.78 8.47
CA LEU A 81 -11.65 -1.36 7.23
C LEU A 81 -11.65 -2.47 6.18
N CYS A 82 -11.25 -3.69 6.56
CA CYS A 82 -11.25 -4.85 5.66
C CYS A 82 -12.66 -5.18 5.15
N ALA A 83 -13.67 -5.14 6.03
CA ALA A 83 -15.05 -5.39 5.65
C ALA A 83 -15.57 -4.34 4.65
N SER A 84 -15.28 -3.05 4.89
CA SER A 84 -15.65 -1.97 3.97
C SER A 84 -14.96 -2.08 2.62
N ALA A 85 -13.67 -2.45 2.59
CA ALA A 85 -12.94 -2.65 1.35
C ALA A 85 -13.48 -3.86 0.56
N ALA A 86 -13.82 -4.96 1.24
CA ALA A 86 -14.40 -6.14 0.61
C ALA A 86 -15.77 -5.84 -0.03
N ALA A 87 -16.60 -5.03 0.62
CA ALA A 87 -17.89 -4.61 0.07
C ALA A 87 -17.73 -3.80 -1.22
N GLN A 88 -16.70 -2.95 -1.34
CA GLN A 88 -16.44 -2.16 -2.55
C GLN A 88 -15.96 -2.98 -3.77
N ILE A 89 -15.54 -4.23 -3.57
CA ILE A 89 -15.07 -5.12 -4.66
C ILE A 89 -16.23 -5.97 -5.21
N GLN A 90 -17.33 -6.10 -4.46
CA GLN A 90 -18.49 -6.92 -4.84
C GLN A 90 -19.51 -6.19 -5.72
N ASP A 91 -19.37 -4.87 -5.88
CA ASP A 91 -20.13 -4.03 -6.82
C ASP A 91 -19.35 -3.80 -8.13
#